data_AF-A0A7Z0PUR7-F1
#
_entry.id   AF-A0A7Z0PUR7-F1
#
_cell.length_a   1.000
_cell.length_b   1.000
_cell.length_c   1.000
_cell.angle_alpha   90.00
_cell.angle_beta   90.00
_cell.angle_gamma   90.00
#
_symmetry.space_group_name_H-M   'P 1'
#
loop_
_entity.id
_entity.type
_entity.pdbx_description
1 polymer ?
#
loop_
_entity_poly.entity_id
_entity_poly.type
_entity_poly.pdbx_seq_one_letter_code
_entity_poly.pdbx_strand_id
1 'polypeptide(L)'
;MKRLLALLATCATGLSLAALSTPQAAAATGCKVDYTITSQWQGGFQAGVKVTNLGDSVTGWKLTFDWPDAGQKVVQGWGATLSQSGSTVTAAAVDWNRTLATGAAADVGFVGSFTGANPKPTAFKLNGVACTGSVEGPTPTDPPTTPPPTDPPATGTPVGINGQLRVCGVNLCNQYNRPIQLRGMSTHGLQWFSKCYNTASLDALAKDWKSDLLRTAMYVQEDGYETDPAGFTSRVNSLVDMAEARGMYAMIDFHTLTPGDPTYNLARAKTFFASVAARNAAKKNVIYEITNEPNGVSWATIKNYAEQVIPVIRAADPDAVVIVGTRGWSSLGVSESSNESEIVNNPVNATNIMYAFHFYAASHTDNYRTVVNRAATQLPLFVTEFGTVSYTGGGAVDRASTTAWLDLLDRHKIGYANWTYSDADEGSAAFKPGTCNGTDYSSSSVLTESGALLKSRISTPDSFPTS
;
A
#
# COMPACT_ATOMS: atom_id res chain seq x y z
N MET A 1 74.01 -41.12 27.82
CA MET A 1 74.00 -39.78 27.18
C MET A 1 72.99 -39.80 26.04
N LYS A 2 72.07 -38.82 26.01
CA LYS A 2 71.39 -38.17 24.84
C LYS A 2 70.83 -39.10 23.71
N ARG A 3 69.50 -39.24 23.58
CA ARG A 3 68.53 -38.43 22.79
C ARG A 3 68.45 -38.82 21.28
N LEU A 4 67.29 -39.33 20.82
CA LEU A 4 66.32 -38.74 19.86
C LEU A 4 65.55 -39.76 18.96
N LEU A 5 64.22 -39.52 18.89
CA LEU A 5 63.13 -39.89 17.96
C LEU A 5 63.30 -40.85 16.76
N ALA A 6 62.30 -41.73 16.58
CA ALA A 6 61.65 -41.98 15.29
C ALA A 6 60.15 -42.39 15.48
N LEU A 7 59.28 -41.75 14.69
CA LEU A 7 57.83 -41.96 14.58
C LEU A 7 57.47 -43.29 13.90
N LEU A 8 56.32 -43.89 14.25
CA LEU A 8 55.43 -44.56 13.30
C LEU A 8 54.00 -44.63 13.88
N ALA A 9 53.06 -44.17 13.07
CA ALA A 9 51.65 -43.97 13.36
C ALA A 9 50.80 -45.22 13.10
N THR A 10 49.68 -45.38 13.80
CA THR A 10 48.43 -46.00 13.27
C THR A 10 47.29 -45.76 14.26
N CYS A 11 46.40 -44.82 13.94
CA CYS A 11 45.12 -44.61 14.62
C CYS A 11 44.03 -45.30 13.79
N ALA A 12 43.37 -46.31 14.34
CA ALA A 12 42.17 -46.92 13.75
C ALA A 12 40.93 -46.15 14.22
N THR A 13 40.25 -45.45 13.31
CA THR A 13 38.97 -44.79 13.56
C THR A 13 37.81 -45.74 13.24
N GLY A 14 37.04 -46.11 14.26
CA GLY A 14 35.74 -46.76 14.09
C GLY A 14 34.68 -45.75 13.65
N LEU A 15 34.04 -45.99 12.51
CA LEU A 15 32.88 -45.22 12.05
C LEU A 15 31.62 -45.69 12.79
N SER A 16 31.06 -44.83 13.64
CA SER A 16 29.68 -44.95 14.13
C SER A 16 28.73 -44.38 13.07
N LEU A 17 27.86 -45.21 12.48
CA LEU A 17 26.74 -44.73 11.66
C LEU A 17 25.71 -44.05 12.58
N ALA A 18 25.78 -42.73 12.67
CA ALA A 18 24.65 -41.94 13.13
C ALA A 18 23.61 -41.91 12.00
N ALA A 19 22.45 -42.54 12.24
CA ALA A 19 21.28 -42.36 11.38
C ALA A 19 20.82 -40.91 11.47
N LEU A 20 21.25 -40.09 10.51
CA LEU A 20 20.74 -38.75 10.31
C LEU A 20 19.28 -38.88 9.87
N SER A 21 18.37 -38.47 10.76
CA SER A 21 17.00 -38.14 10.38
C SER A 21 17.08 -36.96 9.42
N THR A 22 16.81 -37.21 8.14
CA THR A 22 16.68 -36.13 7.15
C THR A 22 15.55 -35.22 7.59
N PRO A 23 15.74 -33.90 7.75
CA PRO A 23 14.62 -32.99 7.89
C PRO A 23 13.79 -33.12 6.61
N GLN A 24 12.54 -33.55 6.76
CA GLN A 24 11.58 -33.53 5.68
C GLN A 24 11.49 -32.08 5.20
N ALA A 25 11.87 -31.84 3.95
CA ALA A 25 11.78 -30.53 3.34
C ALA A 25 10.33 -30.03 3.48
N ALA A 26 10.14 -29.00 4.30
CA ALA A 26 8.88 -28.28 4.34
C ALA A 26 8.75 -27.58 2.99
N ALA A 27 7.92 -28.14 2.12
CA ALA A 27 7.50 -27.50 0.87
C ALA A 27 6.94 -26.10 1.18
N ALA A 28 7.01 -25.20 0.20
CA ALA A 28 6.46 -23.85 0.27
C ALA A 28 4.94 -23.88 0.41
N THR A 29 4.44 -24.19 1.60
CA THR A 29 3.00 -24.25 1.92
C THR A 29 2.56 -22.91 2.47
N GLY A 30 2.17 -22.02 1.56
CA GLY A 30 1.20 -21.00 1.89
C GLY A 30 -0.18 -21.64 2.04
N CYS A 31 -0.94 -21.25 3.05
CA CYS A 31 -2.34 -21.61 3.16
C CYS A 31 -3.17 -20.41 3.59
N LYS A 32 -4.41 -20.37 3.11
CA LYS A 32 -5.44 -19.41 3.54
C LYS A 32 -6.49 -20.17 4.35
N VAL A 33 -6.89 -19.61 5.48
CA VAL A 33 -7.93 -20.19 6.33
C VAL A 33 -9.04 -19.17 6.55
N ASP A 34 -10.28 -19.57 6.24
CA ASP A 34 -11.48 -18.81 6.58
C ASP A 34 -12.20 -19.51 7.73
N TYR A 35 -12.30 -18.84 8.89
CA TYR A 35 -13.00 -19.34 10.08
C TYR A 35 -14.33 -18.60 10.28
N THR A 36 -15.43 -19.34 10.29
CA THR A 36 -16.78 -18.77 10.43
C THR A 36 -17.52 -19.44 11.57
N ILE A 37 -18.04 -18.66 12.52
CA ILE A 37 -19.05 -19.13 13.47
C ILE A 37 -20.40 -19.07 12.75
N THR A 38 -20.99 -20.22 12.47
CA THR A 38 -22.24 -20.35 11.71
C THR A 38 -23.48 -20.24 12.60
N SER A 39 -23.36 -20.66 13.86
CA SER A 39 -24.39 -20.52 14.89
C SER A 39 -23.75 -20.54 16.26
N GLN A 40 -24.36 -19.87 17.25
CA GLN A 40 -23.90 -19.85 18.63
C GLN A 40 -25.10 -19.84 19.58
N TRP A 41 -25.01 -20.59 20.67
CA TRP A 41 -25.99 -20.66 21.75
C TRP A 41 -25.27 -20.62 23.11
N GLN A 42 -26.04 -20.70 24.19
CA GLN A 42 -25.47 -20.67 25.54
C GLN A 42 -24.56 -21.88 25.76
N GLY A 43 -23.25 -21.63 25.91
CA GLY A 43 -22.23 -22.66 26.17
C GLY A 43 -21.79 -23.48 24.96
N GLY A 44 -22.28 -23.19 23.75
CA GLY A 44 -21.88 -23.92 22.55
C GLY A 44 -22.02 -23.14 21.25
N PHE A 45 -21.36 -23.64 20.21
CA PHE A 45 -21.35 -23.02 18.89
C PHE A 45 -21.08 -24.05 17.80
N GLN A 46 -21.43 -23.69 16.56
CA GLN A 46 -21.07 -24.43 15.36
C GLN A 46 -20.19 -23.54 14.48
N ALA A 47 -19.05 -24.05 14.06
CA ALA A 47 -18.10 -23.34 13.20
C ALA A 47 -17.72 -24.13 11.95
N GLY A 48 -17.36 -23.40 10.91
CA GLY A 48 -16.77 -23.90 9.68
C GLY A 48 -15.37 -23.31 9.49
N VAL A 49 -14.46 -24.13 8.99
CA VAL A 49 -13.08 -23.78 8.65
C VAL A 49 -12.83 -24.23 7.22
N LYS A 50 -12.60 -23.27 6.33
CA LYS A 50 -12.16 -23.55 4.96
C LYS A 50 -10.67 -23.33 4.86
N VAL A 51 -9.91 -24.40 4.65
CA VAL A 51 -8.48 -24.33 4.38
C VAL A 51 -8.23 -24.42 2.89
N THR A 52 -7.59 -23.41 2.31
CA THR A 52 -7.14 -23.39 0.90
C THR A 52 -5.63 -23.57 0.88
N ASN A 53 -5.14 -24.60 0.19
CA ASN A 53 -3.71 -24.77 -0.03
C ASN A 53 -3.27 -23.83 -1.14
N LEU A 54 -2.37 -22.89 -0.84
CA LEU A 54 -1.80 -21.99 -1.82
C LEU A 54 -0.46 -22.51 -2.35
N GLY A 55 0.18 -23.43 -1.62
CA GLY A 55 1.47 -24.02 -1.94
C GLY A 55 1.39 -25.32 -2.72
N ASP A 56 2.49 -26.07 -2.74
CA ASP A 56 2.57 -27.39 -3.37
C ASP A 56 1.48 -28.33 -2.85
N SER A 57 0.99 -29.21 -3.72
CA SER A 57 -0.01 -30.21 -3.37
C SER A 57 0.44 -31.03 -2.15
N VAL A 58 -0.41 -31.09 -1.12
CA VAL A 58 -0.14 -31.87 0.10
C VAL A 58 -1.03 -33.11 0.16
N THR A 59 -0.46 -34.23 0.60
CA THR A 59 -1.19 -35.47 0.88
C THR A 59 -1.12 -35.77 2.37
N GLY A 60 -2.26 -36.01 3.02
CA GLY A 60 -2.37 -36.19 4.46
C GLY A 60 -2.31 -34.86 5.22
N TRP A 61 -3.04 -33.84 4.77
CA TRP A 61 -3.01 -32.54 5.41
C TRP A 61 -3.53 -32.55 6.86
N LYS A 62 -2.92 -31.72 7.68
CA LYS A 62 -3.24 -31.50 9.09
C LYS A 62 -3.29 -30.01 9.38
N LEU A 63 -4.46 -29.49 9.69
CA LEU A 63 -4.64 -28.12 10.14
C LEU A 63 -4.59 -28.06 11.68
N THR A 64 -3.81 -27.16 12.24
CA THR A 64 -3.75 -26.94 13.69
C THR A 64 -3.97 -25.49 14.06
N PHE A 65 -4.67 -25.23 15.15
CA PHE A 65 -4.84 -23.90 15.74
C PHE A 65 -5.04 -24.01 17.25
N ASP A 66 -4.81 -22.91 17.97
CA ASP A 66 -5.03 -22.84 19.40
C ASP A 66 -6.30 -22.04 19.69
N TRP A 67 -7.07 -22.51 20.67
CA TRP A 67 -8.13 -21.70 21.26
C TRP A 67 -7.54 -20.51 22.00
N PRO A 68 -8.02 -19.28 21.74
CA PRO A 68 -7.56 -18.11 22.50
C PRO A 68 -8.01 -18.14 23.97
N ASP A 69 -9.10 -18.85 24.29
CA ASP A 69 -9.59 -19.03 25.66
C ASP A 69 -9.54 -20.51 26.10
N ALA A 70 -9.09 -20.75 27.33
CA ALA A 70 -8.93 -22.10 27.88
C ALA A 70 -10.26 -22.86 28.05
N GLY A 71 -11.38 -22.13 28.13
CA GLY A 71 -12.73 -22.65 28.24
C GLY A 71 -13.28 -23.26 26.95
N GLN A 72 -12.61 -23.08 25.80
CA GLN A 72 -13.08 -23.60 24.51
C GLN A 72 -12.68 -25.08 24.30
N LYS A 73 -13.63 -25.87 23.76
CA LYS A 73 -13.46 -27.30 23.42
C LYS A 73 -14.14 -27.64 22.09
N VAL A 74 -13.55 -28.56 21.33
CA VAL A 74 -14.23 -29.26 20.23
C VAL A 74 -15.00 -30.45 20.82
N VAL A 75 -16.28 -30.59 20.44
CA VAL A 75 -17.16 -31.68 20.90
C VAL A 75 -17.28 -32.78 19.83
N GLN A 76 -17.57 -32.38 18.60
CA GLN A 76 -17.67 -33.28 17.45
C GLN A 76 -17.42 -32.49 16.16
N GLY A 77 -17.04 -33.15 15.07
CA GLY A 77 -16.98 -32.52 13.77
C GLY A 77 -16.99 -33.48 12.60
N TRP A 78 -16.91 -32.90 11.41
CA TRP A 78 -17.02 -33.57 10.12
C TRP A 78 -16.11 -32.92 9.10
N GLY A 79 -15.87 -33.59 7.98
CA GLY A 79 -14.92 -33.14 6.95
C GLY A 79 -13.45 -33.39 7.30
N ALA A 80 -13.14 -33.69 8.56
CA ALA A 80 -11.82 -34.07 9.06
C ALA A 80 -11.95 -34.87 10.36
N THR A 81 -10.89 -35.60 10.73
CA THR A 81 -10.73 -36.17 12.07
C THR A 81 -10.22 -35.08 13.01
N LEU A 82 -11.05 -34.65 13.96
CA LEU A 82 -10.69 -33.62 14.93
C LEU A 82 -10.19 -34.24 16.24
N SER A 83 -9.13 -33.65 16.78
CA SER A 83 -8.65 -33.93 18.14
C SER A 83 -8.21 -32.64 18.83
N GLN A 84 -8.21 -32.65 20.16
CA GLN A 84 -7.78 -31.51 20.96
C GLN A 84 -6.90 -31.97 22.13
N SER A 85 -5.80 -31.26 22.36
CA SER A 85 -4.94 -31.40 23.53
C SER A 85 -4.69 -30.02 24.13
N GLY A 86 -5.08 -29.80 25.39
CA GLY A 86 -5.06 -28.46 25.98
C GLY A 86 -5.94 -27.49 25.19
N SER A 87 -5.36 -26.38 24.74
CA SER A 87 -5.99 -25.40 23.83
C SER A 87 -5.80 -25.74 22.34
N THR A 88 -4.89 -26.64 21.99
CA THR A 88 -4.54 -26.94 20.59
C THR A 88 -5.52 -27.91 19.97
N VAL A 89 -6.14 -27.51 18.88
CA VAL A 89 -7.00 -28.33 18.02
C VAL A 89 -6.21 -28.79 16.79
N THR A 90 -6.43 -30.03 16.39
CA THR A 90 -5.91 -30.64 15.17
C THR A 90 -7.07 -31.16 14.33
N ALA A 91 -7.17 -30.74 13.07
CA ALA A 91 -8.03 -31.33 12.05
C ALA A 91 -7.15 -32.08 11.05
N ALA A 92 -7.31 -33.41 10.95
CA ALA A 92 -6.56 -34.26 10.02
C ALA A 92 -7.46 -34.75 8.88
N ALA A 93 -6.90 -34.81 7.67
CA ALA A 93 -7.60 -35.31 6.50
C ALA A 93 -8.16 -36.72 6.71
N VAL A 94 -9.30 -36.99 6.05
CA VAL A 94 -9.92 -38.32 5.95
C VAL A 94 -9.68 -38.89 4.55
N ASP A 95 -9.95 -40.18 4.34
CA ASP A 95 -9.47 -40.88 3.13
C ASP A 95 -9.92 -40.23 1.81
N TRP A 96 -11.13 -39.67 1.75
CA TRP A 96 -11.68 -39.08 0.51
C TRP A 96 -11.15 -37.67 0.20
N ASN A 97 -10.61 -36.93 1.18
CA ASN A 97 -10.00 -35.60 0.98
C ASN A 97 -8.52 -35.56 1.36
N ARG A 98 -7.86 -36.72 1.32
CA ARG A 98 -6.48 -36.86 1.76
C ARG A 98 -5.52 -35.97 0.97
N THR A 99 -5.82 -35.66 -0.29
CA THR A 99 -5.00 -34.79 -1.14
C THR A 99 -5.62 -33.40 -1.24
N LEU A 100 -4.85 -32.37 -0.93
CA LEU A 100 -5.20 -30.96 -1.12
C LEU A 100 -4.22 -30.33 -2.11
N ALA A 101 -4.61 -30.32 -3.39
CA ALA A 101 -3.81 -29.75 -4.48
C ALA A 101 -3.60 -28.24 -4.31
N THR A 102 -2.63 -27.69 -5.04
CA THR A 102 -2.42 -26.24 -5.11
C THR A 102 -3.69 -25.54 -5.60
N GLY A 103 -4.12 -24.52 -4.87
CA GLY A 103 -5.37 -23.78 -5.10
C GLY A 103 -6.64 -24.50 -4.63
N ALA A 104 -6.57 -25.78 -4.24
CA ALA A 104 -7.73 -26.52 -3.76
C ALA A 104 -8.04 -26.18 -2.30
N ALA A 105 -9.31 -26.41 -1.91
CA ALA A 105 -9.78 -26.17 -0.55
C ALA A 105 -10.44 -27.41 0.07
N ALA A 106 -10.31 -27.53 1.39
CA ALA A 106 -11.04 -28.48 2.22
C ALA A 106 -11.87 -27.74 3.25
N ASP A 107 -13.13 -28.17 3.41
CA ASP A 107 -14.06 -27.64 4.40
C ASP A 107 -14.14 -28.58 5.61
N VAL A 108 -13.90 -28.02 6.79
CA VAL A 108 -14.02 -28.70 8.09
C VAL A 108 -15.12 -28.01 8.88
N GLY A 109 -16.08 -28.77 9.40
CA GLY A 109 -17.11 -28.25 10.28
C GLY A 109 -17.06 -28.92 11.63
N PHE A 110 -17.42 -28.20 12.69
CA PHE A 110 -17.49 -28.76 14.03
C PHE A 110 -18.47 -28.03 14.95
N VAL A 111 -18.91 -28.76 15.97
CA VAL A 111 -19.59 -28.21 17.14
C VAL A 111 -18.56 -28.09 18.27
N GLY A 112 -18.47 -26.90 18.85
CA GLY A 112 -17.63 -26.60 20.01
C GLY A 112 -18.45 -26.19 21.22
N SER A 113 -17.83 -26.26 22.39
CA SER A 113 -18.33 -25.69 23.64
C SER A 113 -17.37 -24.62 24.16
N PHE A 114 -17.88 -23.72 24.99
CA PHE A 114 -17.07 -22.71 25.65
C PHE A 114 -17.61 -22.38 27.04
N THR A 115 -16.73 -22.01 27.97
CA THR A 115 -17.08 -21.40 29.24
C THR A 115 -16.54 -19.98 29.28
N GLY A 116 -17.40 -18.98 29.48
CA GLY A 116 -16.98 -17.57 29.44
C GLY A 116 -17.06 -17.00 28.02
N ALA A 117 -15.92 -16.58 27.45
CA ALA A 117 -15.85 -15.97 26.13
C ALA A 117 -15.65 -17.01 25.02
N ASN A 118 -16.05 -16.66 23.78
CA ASN A 118 -15.83 -17.48 22.59
C ASN A 118 -15.08 -16.70 21.49
N PRO A 119 -13.82 -16.26 21.73
CA PRO A 119 -13.02 -15.60 20.72
C PRO A 119 -12.66 -16.55 19.57
N LYS A 120 -12.56 -16.01 18.35
CA LYS A 120 -12.13 -16.78 17.18
C LYS A 120 -10.60 -16.99 17.21
N PRO A 121 -10.09 -18.16 16.81
CA PRO A 121 -8.66 -18.35 16.58
C PRO A 121 -8.16 -17.41 15.47
N THR A 122 -6.95 -16.88 15.64
CA THR A 122 -6.33 -15.93 14.69
C THR A 122 -5.10 -16.50 14.00
N ALA A 123 -4.57 -17.64 14.47
CA ALA A 123 -3.40 -18.29 13.92
C ALA A 123 -3.70 -19.76 13.61
N PHE A 124 -3.36 -20.19 12.39
CA PHE A 124 -3.53 -21.55 11.91
C PHE A 124 -2.21 -22.05 11.33
N LYS A 125 -2.00 -23.36 11.34
CA LYS A 125 -0.88 -24.01 10.66
C LYS A 125 -1.35 -25.20 9.84
N LEU A 126 -0.90 -25.31 8.59
CA LEU A 126 -1.10 -26.48 7.74
C LEU A 126 0.20 -27.30 7.73
N ASN A 127 0.14 -28.55 8.18
CA ASN A 127 1.29 -29.44 8.34
C ASN A 127 2.46 -28.82 9.13
N GLY A 128 2.14 -27.97 10.12
CA GLY A 128 3.12 -27.28 10.96
C GLY A 128 3.62 -25.93 10.42
N VAL A 129 3.26 -25.56 9.19
CA VAL A 129 3.61 -24.27 8.56
C VAL A 129 2.49 -23.27 8.77
N ALA A 130 2.82 -22.05 9.20
CA ALA A 130 1.82 -21.01 9.48
C ALA A 130 1.01 -20.64 8.22
N CYS A 131 -0.31 -20.61 8.33
CA CYS A 131 -1.20 -20.11 7.28
C CYS A 131 -1.23 -18.59 7.31
N THR A 132 -0.37 -17.97 6.51
CA THR A 132 -0.22 -16.51 6.41
C THR A 132 -1.09 -15.90 5.30
N GLY A 133 -1.84 -16.72 4.55
CA GLY A 133 -2.66 -16.24 3.41
C GLY A 133 -1.87 -16.01 2.12
N SER A 134 -0.58 -16.37 2.10
CA SER A 134 0.32 -16.26 0.94
C SER A 134 1.29 -17.44 0.90
N VAL A 135 1.78 -17.82 -0.28
CA VAL A 135 2.94 -18.71 -0.41
C VAL A 135 4.22 -17.90 -0.28
N GLU A 136 5.07 -18.29 0.66
CA GLU A 136 6.48 -17.92 0.64
C GLU A 136 7.19 -18.95 -0.24
N GLY A 137 7.66 -18.55 -1.42
CA GLY A 137 8.46 -19.43 -2.28
C GLY A 137 9.82 -19.75 -1.63
N PRO A 138 10.48 -20.86 -1.99
CA PRO A 138 11.81 -21.15 -1.47
C PRO A 138 12.79 -20.10 -1.98
N THR A 139 13.60 -19.54 -1.08
CA THR A 139 14.78 -18.76 -1.41
C THR A 139 15.71 -19.62 -2.30
N PRO A 140 16.09 -19.20 -3.53
CA PRO A 140 17.04 -19.96 -4.32
C PRO A 140 18.43 -19.91 -3.68
N THR A 141 19.04 -21.07 -3.46
CA THR A 141 20.50 -21.18 -3.30
C THR A 141 21.11 -21.18 -4.70
N ASP A 142 21.86 -20.14 -5.04
CA ASP A 142 22.54 -19.98 -6.34
C ASP A 142 23.52 -21.14 -6.63
N PRO A 143 23.46 -21.79 -7.82
CA PRO A 143 24.63 -22.36 -8.47
C PRO A 143 25.36 -21.24 -9.25
N PRO A 144 26.70 -21.30 -9.36
CA PRO A 144 27.46 -20.25 -10.02
C PRO A 144 27.21 -20.30 -11.53
N THR A 145 26.27 -19.48 -11.98
CA THR A 145 26.13 -19.12 -13.39
C THR A 145 25.83 -17.64 -13.45
N THR A 146 26.71 -16.96 -14.19
CA THR A 146 26.62 -15.58 -14.64
C THR A 146 25.19 -15.06 -14.71
N PRO A 147 24.90 -13.89 -14.12
CA PRO A 147 23.55 -13.34 -14.08
C PRO A 147 23.01 -13.22 -15.52
N PRO A 148 21.74 -13.60 -15.80
CA PRO A 148 21.04 -12.98 -16.92
C PRO A 148 21.12 -11.47 -16.69
N PRO A 149 21.29 -10.62 -17.71
CA PRO A 149 21.54 -9.20 -17.49
C PRO A 149 20.42 -8.65 -16.61
N THR A 150 20.72 -8.46 -15.33
CA THR A 150 20.12 -7.41 -14.55
C THR A 150 20.49 -6.19 -15.35
N ASP A 151 19.49 -5.55 -15.97
CA ASP A 151 19.64 -4.14 -16.19
C ASP A 151 20.16 -3.61 -14.84
N PRO A 152 21.33 -2.95 -14.81
CA PRO A 152 21.83 -2.38 -13.57
C PRO A 152 20.70 -1.56 -12.95
N PRO A 153 20.58 -1.45 -11.60
CA PRO A 153 19.59 -0.57 -10.99
C PRO A 153 19.66 0.73 -11.76
N ALA A 154 18.59 1.06 -12.48
CA ALA A 154 18.71 1.99 -13.58
C ALA A 154 19.31 3.26 -12.99
N THR A 155 20.53 3.57 -13.43
CA THR A 155 21.27 4.71 -12.91
C THR A 155 20.55 5.93 -13.45
N GLY A 156 19.63 6.47 -12.66
CA GLY A 156 18.66 7.40 -13.18
C GLY A 156 17.69 7.87 -12.13
N THR A 157 17.02 8.97 -12.45
CA THR A 157 15.93 9.49 -11.65
C THR A 157 14.63 8.75 -11.96
N PRO A 158 13.64 8.77 -11.06
CA PRO A 158 12.31 8.17 -11.30
C PRO A 158 11.71 8.53 -12.67
N VAL A 159 11.78 9.81 -13.08
CA VAL A 159 11.34 10.28 -14.40
C VAL A 159 12.25 9.77 -15.52
N GLY A 160 13.56 9.77 -15.33
CA GLY A 160 14.52 9.32 -16.34
C GLY A 160 14.33 7.85 -16.72
N ILE A 161 13.96 7.01 -15.75
CA ILE A 161 13.72 5.58 -15.95
C ILE A 161 12.34 5.36 -16.58
N ASN A 162 11.30 5.92 -15.95
CA ASN A 162 9.92 5.58 -16.29
C ASN A 162 9.34 6.39 -17.47
N GLY A 163 9.88 7.58 -17.77
CA GLY A 163 9.44 8.40 -18.90
C GLY A 163 7.98 8.83 -18.82
N GLN A 164 7.28 8.82 -19.97
CA GLN A 164 5.87 9.21 -20.02
C GLN A 164 5.00 8.14 -19.34
N LEU A 165 4.22 8.55 -18.36
CA LEU A 165 3.29 7.66 -17.68
C LEU A 165 1.96 7.54 -18.42
N ARG A 166 1.33 6.38 -18.27
CA ARG A 166 -0.04 6.11 -18.70
C ARG A 166 -0.71 5.09 -17.81
N VAL A 167 -2.02 5.10 -17.79
CA VAL A 167 -2.82 4.02 -17.18
C VAL A 167 -2.80 2.81 -18.11
N CYS A 168 -2.47 1.63 -17.58
CA CYS A 168 -2.57 0.36 -18.28
C CYS A 168 -3.32 -0.68 -17.42
N GLY A 169 -4.49 -1.10 -17.89
CA GLY A 169 -5.44 -1.85 -17.08
C GLY A 169 -5.90 -1.02 -15.88
N VAL A 170 -5.66 -1.54 -14.67
CA VAL A 170 -5.97 -0.89 -13.39
C VAL A 170 -4.73 -0.27 -12.71
N ASN A 171 -3.61 -0.13 -13.43
CA ASN A 171 -2.35 0.35 -12.88
C ASN A 171 -1.86 1.63 -13.57
N LEU A 172 -1.02 2.39 -12.86
CA LEU A 172 -0.14 3.37 -13.46
C LEU A 172 1.08 2.64 -14.03
N CYS A 173 1.42 2.95 -15.28
CA CYS A 173 2.46 2.26 -16.02
C CYS A 173 3.43 3.24 -16.65
N ASN A 174 4.68 2.80 -16.76
CA ASN A 174 5.75 3.58 -17.39
C ASN A 174 5.70 3.49 -18.92
N GLN A 175 6.66 4.15 -19.58
CA GLN A 175 6.79 4.18 -21.04
C GLN A 175 6.96 2.80 -21.70
N TYR A 176 7.36 1.79 -20.91
CA TYR A 176 7.51 0.38 -21.34
C TYR A 176 6.24 -0.45 -21.12
N ASN A 177 5.13 0.19 -20.75
CA ASN A 177 3.87 -0.47 -20.41
C ASN A 177 3.96 -1.42 -19.20
N ARG A 178 4.87 -1.13 -18.27
CA ARG A 178 5.02 -1.93 -17.06
C ARG A 178 4.39 -1.21 -15.86
N PRO A 179 3.57 -1.89 -15.04
CA PRO A 179 3.03 -1.32 -13.81
C PRO A 179 4.13 -0.85 -12.85
N ILE A 180 3.99 0.37 -12.34
CA ILE A 180 4.90 0.99 -11.39
C ILE A 180 4.13 1.54 -10.20
N GLN A 181 4.84 1.89 -9.14
CA GLN A 181 4.30 2.56 -7.96
C GLN A 181 5.14 3.81 -7.71
N LEU A 182 4.50 4.99 -7.72
CA LEU A 182 5.18 6.23 -7.33
C LEU A 182 4.96 6.47 -5.83
N ARG A 183 6.03 6.79 -5.10
CA ARG A 183 5.99 6.96 -3.65
C ARG A 183 6.58 8.32 -3.31
N GLY A 184 5.85 9.13 -2.55
CA GLY A 184 6.36 10.43 -2.21
C GLY A 184 5.58 11.18 -1.15
N MET A 185 5.74 12.49 -1.18
CA MET A 185 5.18 13.41 -0.19
C MET A 185 4.29 14.46 -0.85
N SER A 186 3.23 14.84 -0.13
CA SER A 186 2.44 16.03 -0.45
C SER A 186 3.02 17.22 0.29
N THR A 187 3.05 18.38 -0.37
CA THR A 187 3.10 19.65 0.36
C THR A 187 1.87 19.75 1.27
N HIS A 188 1.96 20.58 2.31
CA HIS A 188 0.78 21.18 2.91
C HIS A 188 0.27 22.32 1.98
N GLY A 189 -0.84 22.96 2.33
CA GLY A 189 -1.32 24.17 1.68
C GLY A 189 -0.22 25.21 1.45
N LEU A 190 -0.02 25.56 0.18
CA LEU A 190 1.03 26.47 -0.27
C LEU A 190 0.96 27.85 0.39
N GLN A 191 -0.23 28.35 0.69
CA GLN A 191 -0.46 29.64 1.33
C GLN A 191 0.14 29.72 2.74
N TRP A 192 0.26 28.59 3.45
CA TRP A 192 0.74 28.55 4.82
C TRP A 192 2.19 28.08 4.95
N PHE A 193 2.57 27.01 4.25
CA PHE A 193 3.87 26.33 4.48
C PHE A 193 4.88 26.54 3.37
N SER A 194 4.70 27.64 2.65
CA SER A 194 5.54 28.09 1.54
C SER A 194 7.04 27.97 1.71
N LYS A 195 7.53 28.41 2.87
CA LYS A 195 8.94 28.37 3.25
C LYS A 195 9.56 26.96 3.23
N CYS A 196 8.75 25.91 3.40
CA CYS A 196 9.21 24.53 3.43
C CYS A 196 9.66 24.00 2.06
N TYR A 197 9.29 24.65 0.96
CA TYR A 197 9.52 24.13 -0.41
C TYR A 197 10.68 24.82 -1.11
N ASN A 198 11.79 24.98 -0.40
CA ASN A 198 13.03 25.55 -0.93
C ASN A 198 13.96 24.47 -1.52
N THR A 199 15.06 24.90 -2.15
CA THR A 199 16.04 24.03 -2.82
C THR A 199 16.60 22.94 -1.90
N ALA A 200 16.97 23.26 -0.65
CA ALA A 200 17.56 22.29 0.27
C ALA A 200 16.54 21.21 0.66
N SER A 201 15.30 21.62 0.92
CA SER A 201 14.20 20.72 1.26
C SER A 201 13.86 19.74 0.13
N LEU A 202 13.76 20.23 -1.12
CA LEU A 202 13.46 19.37 -2.26
C LEU A 202 14.66 18.54 -2.69
N ASP A 203 15.89 19.01 -2.49
CA ASP A 203 17.11 18.20 -2.64
C ASP A 203 17.13 17.01 -1.68
N ALA A 204 16.78 17.24 -0.40
CA ALA A 204 16.66 16.17 0.58
C ALA A 204 15.56 15.16 0.17
N LEU A 205 14.39 15.65 -0.24
CA LEU A 205 13.28 14.80 -0.68
C LEU A 205 13.69 13.87 -1.84
N ALA A 206 14.36 14.39 -2.86
CA ALA A 206 14.76 13.61 -4.02
C ALA A 206 15.98 12.72 -3.75
N LYS A 207 17.02 13.25 -3.11
CA LYS A 207 18.35 12.61 -3.05
C LYS A 207 18.53 11.75 -1.82
N ASP A 208 17.94 12.12 -0.69
CA ASP A 208 18.08 11.42 0.59
C ASP A 208 16.86 10.54 0.88
N TRP A 209 15.64 11.09 0.77
CA TRP A 209 14.41 10.31 0.97
C TRP A 209 14.07 9.40 -0.22
N LYS A 210 14.69 9.64 -1.38
CA LYS A 210 14.45 8.90 -2.64
C LYS A 210 13.00 8.99 -3.13
N SER A 211 12.35 10.11 -2.91
CA SER A 211 10.96 10.32 -3.37
C SER A 211 10.85 10.28 -4.88
N ASP A 212 9.83 9.58 -5.37
CA ASP A 212 9.47 9.56 -6.79
C ASP A 212 8.61 10.75 -7.18
N LEU A 213 7.88 11.28 -6.20
CA LEU A 213 6.75 12.16 -6.41
C LEU A 213 6.79 13.34 -5.44
N LEU A 214 6.48 14.52 -5.95
CA LEU A 214 6.06 15.68 -5.17
C LEU A 214 4.62 16.03 -5.56
N ARG A 215 3.69 15.89 -4.62
CA ARG A 215 2.33 16.42 -4.78
C ARG A 215 2.26 17.85 -4.24
N THR A 216 1.72 18.75 -5.04
CA THR A 216 1.63 20.20 -4.76
C THR A 216 0.19 20.57 -4.46
N ALA A 217 -0.17 20.58 -3.17
CA ALA A 217 -1.50 20.89 -2.65
C ALA A 217 -1.80 22.40 -2.71
N MET A 218 -2.41 22.84 -3.82
CA MET A 218 -2.81 24.23 -4.02
C MET A 218 -4.27 24.42 -3.58
N TYR A 219 -4.47 24.82 -2.33
CA TYR A 219 -5.80 25.17 -1.81
C TYR A 219 -6.45 26.21 -2.70
N VAL A 220 -7.77 26.08 -2.90
CA VAL A 220 -8.53 27.04 -3.69
C VAL A 220 -9.07 28.17 -2.81
N GLN A 221 -9.77 27.78 -1.76
CA GLN A 221 -10.24 28.64 -0.67
C GLN A 221 -9.17 28.73 0.44
N GLU A 222 -9.54 29.23 1.62
CA GLU A 222 -8.69 29.24 2.82
C GLU A 222 -7.37 29.97 2.59
N ASP A 223 -7.47 31.19 2.07
CA ASP A 223 -6.36 32.05 1.63
C ASP A 223 -5.51 31.47 0.47
N GLY A 224 -6.06 30.49 -0.24
CA GLY A 224 -5.45 29.84 -1.39
C GLY A 224 -5.61 30.59 -2.72
N TYR A 225 -5.62 29.81 -3.80
CA TYR A 225 -5.63 30.26 -5.21
C TYR A 225 -6.60 31.39 -5.51
N GLU A 226 -7.79 31.42 -4.90
CA GLU A 226 -8.78 32.45 -5.21
C GLU A 226 -8.34 33.87 -4.85
N THR A 227 -7.38 34.01 -3.93
CA THR A 227 -6.85 35.29 -3.46
C THR A 227 -5.81 35.89 -4.41
N ASP A 228 -4.99 35.05 -5.04
CA ASP A 228 -3.99 35.44 -6.04
C ASP A 228 -3.80 34.34 -7.10
N PRO A 229 -4.75 34.21 -8.06
CA PRO A 229 -4.69 33.17 -9.07
C PRO A 229 -3.37 33.13 -9.85
N ALA A 230 -2.80 34.29 -10.16
CA ALA A 230 -1.56 34.38 -10.93
C ALA A 230 -0.35 33.94 -10.09
N GLY A 231 -0.25 34.40 -8.84
CA GLY A 231 0.83 34.03 -7.93
C GLY A 231 0.83 32.53 -7.60
N PHE A 232 -0.32 31.95 -7.28
CA PHE A 232 -0.42 30.51 -7.02
C PHE A 232 -0.12 29.67 -8.27
N THR A 233 -0.59 30.08 -9.46
CA THR A 233 -0.24 29.41 -10.72
C THR A 233 1.27 29.43 -10.97
N SER A 234 1.91 30.59 -10.79
CA SER A 234 3.36 30.74 -10.93
C SER A 234 4.10 29.82 -9.96
N ARG A 235 3.63 29.75 -8.72
CA ARG A 235 4.25 28.96 -7.67
C ARG A 235 4.12 27.45 -7.88
N VAL A 236 2.96 26.98 -8.34
CA VAL A 236 2.78 25.59 -8.76
C VAL A 236 3.75 25.25 -9.89
N ASN A 237 3.83 26.08 -10.93
CA ASN A 237 4.76 25.85 -12.04
C ASN A 237 6.22 25.83 -11.59
N SER A 238 6.61 26.70 -10.65
CA SER A 238 7.95 26.69 -10.07
C SER A 238 8.24 25.36 -9.35
N LEU A 239 7.28 24.80 -8.62
CA LEU A 239 7.46 23.51 -7.94
C LEU A 239 7.51 22.33 -8.93
N VAL A 240 6.76 22.40 -10.02
CA VAL A 240 6.86 21.45 -11.14
C VAL A 240 8.28 21.47 -11.75
N ASP A 241 8.80 22.67 -12.06
CA ASP A 241 10.17 22.82 -12.59
C ASP A 241 11.23 22.32 -11.59
N MET A 242 11.04 22.57 -10.29
CA MET A 242 11.94 22.08 -9.23
C MET A 242 11.89 20.56 -9.07
N ALA A 243 10.73 19.94 -9.20
CA ALA A 243 10.58 18.48 -9.17
C ALA A 243 11.24 17.84 -10.41
N GLU A 244 11.02 18.40 -11.61
CA GLU A 244 11.63 17.93 -12.85
C GLU A 244 13.16 18.00 -12.80
N ALA A 245 13.72 19.11 -12.31
CA ALA A 245 15.17 19.29 -12.16
C ALA A 245 15.83 18.24 -11.24
N ARG A 246 15.02 17.57 -10.41
CA ARG A 246 15.43 16.47 -9.52
C ARG A 246 14.99 15.10 -10.04
N GLY A 247 14.30 15.07 -11.17
CA GLY A 247 13.74 13.90 -11.82
C GLY A 247 12.65 13.20 -11.01
N MET A 248 11.91 13.96 -10.21
CA MET A 248 10.66 13.53 -9.57
C MET A 248 9.47 13.84 -10.48
N TYR A 249 8.42 13.03 -10.36
CA TYR A 249 7.09 13.38 -10.84
C TYR A 249 6.50 14.51 -10.01
N ALA A 250 5.73 15.37 -10.65
CA ALA A 250 5.02 16.49 -10.06
C ALA A 250 3.52 16.29 -10.22
N MET A 251 2.81 16.11 -9.11
CA MET A 251 1.35 16.11 -9.10
C MET A 251 0.85 17.50 -8.76
N ILE A 252 0.09 18.08 -9.66
CA ILE A 252 -0.59 19.37 -9.48
C ILE A 252 -1.96 19.08 -8.91
N ASP A 253 -2.18 19.46 -7.65
CA ASP A 253 -3.43 19.25 -6.96
C ASP A 253 -4.22 20.56 -6.84
N PHE A 254 -5.39 20.58 -7.48
CA PHE A 254 -6.40 21.61 -7.28
C PHE A 254 -7.20 21.30 -6.02
N HIS A 255 -6.66 21.76 -4.89
CA HIS A 255 -7.00 21.27 -3.57
C HIS A 255 -8.31 21.85 -3.06
N THR A 256 -9.42 21.32 -3.56
CA THR A 256 -10.78 21.57 -3.08
C THR A 256 -11.05 20.80 -1.79
N LEU A 257 -11.59 21.49 -0.79
CA LEU A 257 -11.96 20.92 0.51
C LEU A 257 -13.27 21.54 1.01
N THR A 258 -13.24 22.86 1.28
CA THR A 258 -14.41 23.64 1.67
C THR A 258 -14.56 24.86 0.75
N PRO A 259 -15.67 25.00 -0.01
CA PRO A 259 -16.81 24.08 -0.13
C PRO A 259 -16.48 22.72 -0.75
N GLY A 260 -17.23 21.68 -0.37
CA GLY A 260 -17.02 20.31 -0.81
C GLY A 260 -17.55 19.95 -2.20
N ASP A 261 -18.38 20.80 -2.80
CA ASP A 261 -18.83 20.62 -4.19
C ASP A 261 -17.78 21.16 -5.17
N PRO A 262 -17.11 20.32 -5.98
CA PRO A 262 -16.09 20.79 -6.91
C PRO A 262 -16.65 21.73 -7.99
N THR A 263 -17.96 21.68 -8.27
CA THR A 263 -18.59 22.58 -9.25
C THR A 263 -18.57 24.05 -8.81
N TYR A 264 -18.45 24.32 -7.51
CA TYR A 264 -18.27 25.66 -6.97
C TYR A 264 -17.06 26.37 -7.59
N ASN A 265 -15.97 25.63 -7.79
CA ASN A 265 -14.72 26.15 -8.35
C ASN A 265 -14.51 25.83 -9.84
N LEU A 266 -15.54 25.34 -10.55
CA LEU A 266 -15.40 24.85 -11.93
C LEU A 266 -14.76 25.85 -12.90
N ALA A 267 -15.18 27.13 -12.85
CA ALA A 267 -14.62 28.15 -13.74
C ALA A 267 -13.14 28.45 -13.42
N ARG A 268 -12.78 28.45 -12.12
CA ARG A 268 -11.39 28.61 -11.66
C ARG A 268 -10.54 27.42 -12.06
N ALA A 269 -11.04 26.19 -11.87
CA ALA A 269 -10.38 24.96 -12.27
C ALA A 269 -10.09 24.95 -13.76
N LYS A 270 -11.07 25.25 -14.62
CA LYS A 270 -10.86 25.33 -16.07
C LYS A 270 -9.79 26.36 -16.44
N THR A 271 -9.81 27.54 -15.84
CA THR A 271 -8.82 28.60 -16.10
C THR A 271 -7.42 28.16 -15.67
N PHE A 272 -7.30 27.64 -14.46
CA PHE A 272 -6.05 27.15 -13.89
C PHE A 272 -5.46 26.01 -14.74
N PHE A 273 -6.26 24.96 -15.00
CA PHE A 273 -5.80 23.79 -15.74
C PHE A 273 -5.47 24.09 -17.20
N ALA A 274 -6.20 25.00 -17.86
CA ALA A 274 -5.79 25.46 -19.20
C ALA A 274 -4.38 26.08 -19.16
N SER A 275 -4.10 26.91 -18.15
CA SER A 275 -2.81 27.57 -17.99
C SER A 275 -1.69 26.60 -17.65
N VAL A 276 -1.85 25.74 -16.63
CA VAL A 276 -0.78 24.82 -16.21
C VAL A 276 -0.57 23.69 -17.21
N ALA A 277 -1.61 23.19 -17.87
CA ALA A 277 -1.45 22.17 -18.91
C ALA A 277 -0.71 22.76 -20.13
N ALA A 278 -1.12 23.94 -20.63
CA ALA A 278 -0.43 24.59 -21.74
C ALA A 278 1.05 24.88 -21.44
N ARG A 279 1.36 25.33 -20.22
CA ARG A 279 2.75 25.61 -19.82
C ARG A 279 3.61 24.35 -19.72
N ASN A 280 3.03 23.22 -19.31
CA ASN A 280 3.76 22.00 -18.98
C ASN A 280 3.56 20.86 -19.99
N ALA A 281 2.82 21.06 -21.08
CA ALA A 281 2.45 20.02 -22.05
C ALA A 281 3.63 19.22 -22.65
N ALA A 282 4.84 19.80 -22.70
CA ALA A 282 6.03 19.12 -23.20
C ALA A 282 6.72 18.23 -22.14
N LYS A 283 6.34 18.35 -20.87
CA LYS A 283 6.94 17.61 -19.76
C LYS A 283 6.30 16.22 -19.65
N LYS A 284 7.12 15.24 -19.31
CA LYS A 284 6.67 13.85 -19.08
C LYS A 284 6.35 13.52 -17.63
N ASN A 285 6.63 14.47 -16.72
CA ASN A 285 6.60 14.24 -15.29
C ASN A 285 5.37 14.82 -14.58
N VAL A 286 4.37 15.34 -15.30
CA VAL A 286 3.21 16.02 -14.71
C VAL A 286 1.99 15.11 -14.64
N ILE A 287 1.34 15.12 -13.47
CA ILE A 287 0.07 14.46 -13.19
C ILE A 287 -0.90 15.53 -12.67
N TYR A 288 -2.16 15.51 -13.09
CA TYR A 288 -3.16 16.52 -12.72
C TYR A 288 -4.22 15.92 -11.81
N GLU A 289 -4.30 16.34 -10.55
CA GLU A 289 -5.39 16.01 -9.63
C GLU A 289 -6.41 17.16 -9.65
N ILE A 290 -7.58 16.91 -10.25
CA ILE A 290 -8.51 17.99 -10.65
C ILE A 290 -9.47 18.43 -9.53
N THR A 291 -9.56 17.65 -8.47
CA THR A 291 -10.33 17.96 -7.26
C THR A 291 -9.85 17.01 -6.17
N ASN A 292 -9.38 17.56 -5.05
CA ASN A 292 -8.82 16.82 -3.93
C ASN A 292 -9.87 16.00 -3.19
N GLU A 293 -10.81 16.65 -2.49
CA GLU A 293 -11.73 15.97 -1.59
C GLU A 293 -13.19 16.43 -1.79
N PRO A 294 -13.87 15.96 -2.85
CA PRO A 294 -15.30 16.15 -2.96
C PRO A 294 -16.03 15.60 -1.72
N ASN A 295 -16.87 16.41 -1.10
CA ASN A 295 -17.64 16.03 0.10
C ASN A 295 -19.02 16.68 0.10
N GLY A 296 -20.02 15.98 0.64
CA GLY A 296 -21.41 16.45 0.62
C GLY A 296 -22.05 16.44 -0.77
N VAL A 297 -21.47 15.72 -1.73
CA VAL A 297 -21.94 15.64 -3.12
C VAL A 297 -21.94 14.22 -3.67
N SER A 298 -22.80 13.96 -4.64
CA SER A 298 -22.90 12.64 -5.29
C SER A 298 -21.73 12.36 -6.24
N TRP A 299 -21.45 11.08 -6.50
CA TRP A 299 -20.50 10.69 -7.56
C TRP A 299 -20.89 11.26 -8.94
N ALA A 300 -22.19 11.34 -9.27
CA ALA A 300 -22.66 11.90 -10.53
C ALA A 300 -22.26 13.38 -10.70
N THR A 301 -22.32 14.17 -9.62
CA THR A 301 -21.86 15.57 -9.61
C THR A 301 -20.36 15.65 -9.89
N ILE A 302 -19.57 14.81 -9.22
CA ILE A 302 -18.11 14.75 -9.37
C ILE A 302 -17.73 14.33 -10.79
N LYS A 303 -18.38 13.29 -11.34
CA LYS A 303 -18.20 12.85 -12.72
C LYS A 303 -18.50 13.97 -13.71
N ASN A 304 -19.62 14.68 -13.55
CA ASN A 304 -19.99 15.80 -14.42
C ASN A 304 -19.00 16.97 -14.33
N TYR A 305 -18.41 17.22 -13.16
CA TYR A 305 -17.31 18.17 -13.02
C TYR A 305 -16.06 17.69 -13.80
N ALA A 306 -15.66 16.43 -13.60
CA ALA A 306 -14.48 15.86 -14.25
C ALA A 306 -14.58 15.87 -15.78
N GLU A 307 -15.73 15.50 -16.33
CA GLU A 307 -16.01 15.48 -17.77
C GLU A 307 -15.99 16.88 -18.41
N GLN A 308 -16.01 17.95 -17.61
CA GLN A 308 -15.84 19.32 -18.08
C GLN A 308 -14.42 19.86 -17.94
N VAL A 309 -13.63 19.37 -16.97
CA VAL A 309 -12.26 19.83 -16.74
C VAL A 309 -11.24 19.03 -17.56
N ILE A 310 -11.43 17.71 -17.69
CA ILE A 310 -10.51 16.85 -18.45
C ILE A 310 -10.31 17.34 -19.89
N PRO A 311 -11.34 17.71 -20.67
CA PRO A 311 -11.14 18.22 -22.03
C PRO A 311 -10.28 19.50 -22.09
N VAL A 312 -10.31 20.32 -21.04
CA VAL A 312 -9.49 21.54 -20.96
C VAL A 312 -8.01 21.21 -20.82
N ILE A 313 -7.67 20.22 -19.99
CA ILE A 313 -6.29 19.70 -19.87
C ILE A 313 -5.86 19.07 -21.21
N ARG A 314 -6.70 18.19 -21.75
CA ARG A 314 -6.42 17.42 -22.98
C ARG A 314 -6.24 18.27 -24.23
N ALA A 315 -6.80 19.48 -24.25
CA ALA A 315 -6.61 20.42 -25.35
C ALA A 315 -5.14 20.87 -25.50
N ALA A 316 -4.37 20.87 -24.41
CA ALA A 316 -2.95 21.18 -24.42
C ALA A 316 -2.06 19.94 -24.23
N ASP A 317 -2.48 19.01 -23.38
CA ASP A 317 -1.74 17.81 -22.99
C ASP A 317 -2.60 16.56 -23.22
N PRO A 318 -2.61 16.01 -24.46
CA PRO A 318 -3.49 14.91 -24.83
C PRO A 318 -3.15 13.61 -24.11
N ASP A 319 -1.93 13.46 -23.59
CA ASP A 319 -1.43 12.24 -22.95
C ASP A 319 -1.35 12.35 -21.41
N ALA A 320 -1.74 13.48 -20.82
CA ALA A 320 -1.83 13.70 -19.37
C ALA A 320 -2.37 12.50 -18.56
N VAL A 321 -1.78 12.20 -17.40
CA VAL A 321 -2.48 11.37 -16.40
C VAL A 321 -3.33 12.30 -15.55
N VAL A 322 -4.64 12.02 -15.46
CA VAL A 322 -5.57 12.85 -14.68
C VAL A 322 -6.17 12.04 -13.53
N ILE A 323 -6.07 12.54 -12.31
CA ILE A 323 -6.64 11.92 -11.11
C ILE A 323 -7.90 12.68 -10.72
N VAL A 324 -8.99 11.94 -10.49
CA VAL A 324 -10.29 12.47 -10.11
C VAL A 324 -10.58 12.13 -8.65
N GLY A 325 -10.82 13.15 -7.82
CA GLY A 325 -11.30 12.99 -6.45
C GLY A 325 -12.58 12.15 -6.39
N THR A 326 -12.79 11.44 -5.29
CA THR A 326 -13.96 10.56 -5.13
C THR A 326 -14.88 11.03 -4.00
N ARG A 327 -16.06 10.44 -3.93
CA ARG A 327 -17.10 10.85 -2.98
C ARG A 327 -16.64 10.71 -1.53
N GLY A 328 -17.02 11.68 -0.69
CA GLY A 328 -16.84 11.65 0.75
C GLY A 328 -15.38 11.79 1.16
N TRP A 329 -14.77 12.95 0.88
CA TRP A 329 -13.35 13.22 1.11
C TRP A 329 -12.45 12.19 0.44
N SER A 330 -12.74 11.90 -0.83
CA SER A 330 -12.01 10.89 -1.62
C SER A 330 -11.91 9.52 -0.94
N SER A 331 -12.94 9.11 -0.20
CA SER A 331 -12.95 7.81 0.48
C SER A 331 -13.49 6.66 -0.37
N LEU A 332 -13.64 6.84 -1.69
CA LEU A 332 -14.44 5.96 -2.55
C LEU A 332 -15.90 5.83 -2.07
N GLY A 333 -16.42 6.84 -1.37
CA GLY A 333 -17.78 6.89 -0.83
C GLY A 333 -17.97 6.24 0.54
N VAL A 334 -16.93 5.62 1.13
CA VAL A 334 -17.05 4.87 2.40
C VAL A 334 -17.51 5.75 3.56
N SER A 335 -17.03 6.99 3.63
CA SER A 335 -17.40 7.93 4.71
C SER A 335 -18.85 8.40 4.63
N GLU A 336 -19.49 8.27 3.46
CA GLU A 336 -20.88 8.66 3.20
C GLU A 336 -21.80 7.44 2.99
N SER A 337 -21.49 6.31 3.63
CA SER A 337 -22.28 5.07 3.57
C SER A 337 -22.45 4.48 2.15
N SER A 338 -21.48 4.72 1.27
CA SER A 338 -21.39 4.11 -0.07
C SER A 338 -20.07 3.34 -0.24
N ASN A 339 -19.70 3.02 -1.47
CA ASN A 339 -18.46 2.31 -1.82
C ASN A 339 -18.11 2.50 -3.31
N GLU A 340 -17.04 1.85 -3.76
CA GLU A 340 -16.46 1.98 -5.09
C GLU A 340 -17.42 1.60 -6.23
N SER A 341 -18.49 0.85 -5.96
CA SER A 341 -19.43 0.42 -6.99
C SER A 341 -20.12 1.59 -7.69
N GLU A 342 -20.26 2.75 -7.05
CA GLU A 342 -20.76 3.96 -7.72
C GLU A 342 -19.87 4.35 -8.91
N ILE A 343 -18.56 4.22 -8.76
CA ILE A 343 -17.56 4.55 -9.78
C ILE A 343 -17.49 3.43 -10.82
N VAL A 344 -17.44 2.17 -10.38
CA VAL A 344 -17.39 1.00 -11.30
C VAL A 344 -18.61 0.99 -12.24
N ASN A 345 -19.80 1.30 -11.73
CA ASN A 345 -21.03 1.28 -12.52
C ASN A 345 -21.22 2.53 -13.38
N ASN A 346 -20.50 3.62 -13.10
CA ASN A 346 -20.64 4.89 -13.80
C ASN A 346 -19.29 5.63 -13.88
N PRO A 347 -18.28 5.06 -14.58
CA PRO A 347 -16.95 5.65 -14.63
C PRO A 347 -16.98 6.98 -15.41
N VAL A 348 -16.00 7.85 -15.15
CA VAL A 348 -15.79 9.06 -15.97
C VAL A 348 -15.48 8.63 -17.41
N ASN A 349 -16.13 9.27 -18.38
CA ASN A 349 -15.95 8.95 -19.79
C ASN A 349 -14.68 9.60 -20.38
N ALA A 350 -13.52 9.15 -19.91
CA ALA A 350 -12.20 9.56 -20.39
C ALA A 350 -11.17 8.43 -20.20
N THR A 351 -10.12 8.43 -21.02
CA THR A 351 -8.98 7.52 -20.88
C THR A 351 -7.84 8.17 -20.10
N ASN A 352 -6.87 7.35 -19.69
CA ASN A 352 -5.69 7.78 -18.94
C ASN A 352 -6.04 8.58 -17.68
N ILE A 353 -7.06 8.10 -16.96
CA ILE A 353 -7.53 8.65 -15.70
C ILE A 353 -7.33 7.65 -14.56
N MET A 354 -7.16 8.17 -13.35
CA MET A 354 -7.17 7.41 -12.11
C MET A 354 -8.16 8.03 -11.11
N TYR A 355 -8.52 7.29 -10.07
CA TYR A 355 -9.40 7.76 -9.01
C TYR A 355 -8.64 7.90 -7.69
N ALA A 356 -8.82 9.04 -7.02
CA ALA A 356 -8.18 9.29 -5.74
C ALA A 356 -8.82 8.45 -4.63
N PHE A 357 -7.98 7.96 -3.72
CA PHE A 357 -8.42 7.42 -2.43
C PHE A 357 -7.60 8.05 -1.29
N HIS A 358 -8.26 8.60 -0.27
CA HIS A 358 -7.59 9.17 0.90
C HIS A 358 -7.87 8.37 2.17
N PHE A 359 -6.87 8.29 3.05
CA PHE A 359 -7.05 7.69 4.36
C PHE A 359 -6.18 8.31 5.45
N TYR A 360 -6.61 8.18 6.70
CA TYR A 360 -5.81 8.50 7.87
C TYR A 360 -5.74 7.28 8.77
N ALA A 361 -4.54 6.74 8.96
CA ALA A 361 -4.32 5.37 9.40
C ALA A 361 -4.92 5.04 10.78
N ALA A 362 -4.97 6.02 11.70
CA ALA A 362 -5.52 5.82 13.03
C ALA A 362 -7.06 5.87 13.06
N SER A 363 -7.70 6.25 11.96
CA SER A 363 -9.17 6.39 11.86
C SER A 363 -9.80 5.45 10.84
N HIS A 364 -9.09 5.20 9.74
CA HIS A 364 -9.58 4.41 8.62
C HIS A 364 -8.84 3.07 8.62
N THR A 365 -9.53 2.01 9.04
CA THR A 365 -8.92 0.69 9.25
C THR A 365 -9.47 -0.34 8.25
N ASP A 366 -9.81 -1.55 8.69
CA ASP A 366 -10.11 -2.68 7.79
C ASP A 366 -11.36 -2.47 6.93
N ASN A 367 -12.33 -1.71 7.42
CA ASN A 367 -13.52 -1.36 6.66
C ASN A 367 -13.17 -0.55 5.39
N TYR A 368 -12.19 0.35 5.47
CA TYR A 368 -11.68 1.10 4.32
C TYR A 368 -10.72 0.24 3.47
N ARG A 369 -9.80 -0.50 4.10
CA ARG A 369 -8.85 -1.38 3.37
C ARG A 369 -9.57 -2.43 2.52
N THR A 370 -10.67 -2.98 3.02
CA THR A 370 -11.49 -3.95 2.30
C THR A 370 -12.05 -3.36 1.01
N VAL A 371 -12.50 -2.10 1.04
CA VAL A 371 -13.01 -1.39 -0.13
C VAL A 371 -11.90 -1.15 -1.15
N VAL A 372 -10.75 -0.62 -0.71
CA VAL A 372 -9.60 -0.40 -1.60
C VAL A 372 -9.12 -1.70 -2.24
N ASN A 373 -9.07 -2.80 -1.48
CA ASN A 373 -8.66 -4.09 -2.01
C ASN A 373 -9.60 -4.63 -3.11
N ARG A 374 -10.91 -4.34 -3.03
CA ARG A 374 -11.86 -4.68 -4.11
C ARG A 374 -11.80 -3.70 -5.27
N ALA A 375 -11.61 -2.41 -4.98
CA ALA A 375 -11.57 -1.35 -5.97
C ALA A 375 -10.33 -1.47 -6.86
N ALA A 376 -9.17 -1.80 -6.28
CA ALA A 376 -7.89 -1.92 -6.99
C ALA A 376 -7.89 -2.99 -8.10
N THR A 377 -8.82 -3.94 -8.09
CA THR A 377 -8.94 -4.95 -9.15
C THR A 377 -9.80 -4.49 -10.33
N GLN A 378 -10.48 -3.34 -10.20
CA GLN A 378 -11.47 -2.85 -11.16
C GLN A 378 -11.21 -1.39 -11.60
N LEU A 379 -10.54 -0.60 -10.77
CA LEU A 379 -10.31 0.82 -10.97
C LEU A 379 -8.82 1.14 -10.87
N PRO A 380 -8.29 2.00 -11.75
CA PRO A 380 -6.96 2.58 -11.55
C PRO A 380 -7.02 3.56 -10.37
N LEU A 381 -6.37 3.20 -9.26
CA LEU A 381 -6.36 3.99 -8.03
C LEU A 381 -5.02 4.69 -7.82
N PHE A 382 -5.08 5.86 -7.19
CA PHE A 382 -3.92 6.56 -6.64
C PHE A 382 -4.27 7.07 -5.24
N VAL A 383 -3.41 6.87 -4.25
CA VAL A 383 -3.57 7.46 -2.92
C VAL A 383 -2.91 8.83 -2.91
N THR A 384 -3.60 9.84 -3.44
CA THR A 384 -3.03 11.18 -3.57
C THR A 384 -2.82 11.86 -2.22
N GLU A 385 -3.50 11.40 -1.18
CA GLU A 385 -3.29 11.88 0.18
C GLU A 385 -3.50 10.77 1.22
N PHE A 386 -2.62 10.70 2.21
CA PHE A 386 -2.89 9.95 3.43
C PHE A 386 -2.07 10.45 4.62
N GLY A 387 -2.59 10.30 5.84
CA GLY A 387 -1.87 10.56 7.08
C GLY A 387 -1.63 9.32 7.93
N THR A 388 -0.58 9.32 8.75
CA THR A 388 -0.25 8.23 9.69
C THR A 388 -1.01 8.33 11.01
N VAL A 389 -1.80 9.38 11.18
CA VAL A 389 -2.49 9.77 12.41
C VAL A 389 -4.00 9.70 12.21
N SER A 390 -4.79 10.38 13.04
CA SER A 390 -6.25 10.42 12.89
C SER A 390 -6.69 11.36 11.76
N TYR A 391 -7.95 11.25 11.33
CA TYR A 391 -8.51 12.04 10.20
C TYR A 391 -8.44 13.56 10.38
N THR A 392 -8.12 14.07 11.58
CA THR A 392 -7.95 15.50 11.83
C THR A 392 -6.58 16.04 11.43
N GLY A 393 -5.65 15.18 10.99
CA GLY A 393 -4.24 15.54 10.81
C GLY A 393 -3.44 15.55 12.12
N GLY A 394 -4.11 15.38 13.27
CA GLY A 394 -3.51 15.32 14.59
C GLY A 394 -3.57 13.93 15.25
N GLY A 395 -3.06 13.87 16.47
CA GLY A 395 -3.01 12.64 17.28
C GLY A 395 -1.73 11.83 17.09
N ALA A 396 -1.67 10.68 17.76
CA ALA A 396 -0.51 9.79 17.71
C ALA A 396 -0.43 9.02 16.38
N VAL A 397 0.79 8.68 15.98
CA VAL A 397 1.06 7.83 14.82
C VAL A 397 0.57 6.41 15.09
N ASP A 398 -0.32 5.90 14.25
CA ASP A 398 -0.69 4.48 14.23
C ASP A 398 0.21 3.74 13.24
N ARG A 399 1.37 3.31 13.71
CA ARG A 399 2.38 2.62 12.90
C ARG A 399 1.86 1.30 12.34
N ALA A 400 1.10 0.54 13.11
CA ALA A 400 0.62 -0.77 12.69
C ALA A 400 -0.40 -0.65 11.55
N SER A 401 -1.37 0.26 11.69
CA SER A 401 -2.34 0.53 10.63
C SER A 401 -1.68 1.18 9.41
N THR A 402 -0.71 2.09 9.62
CA THR A 402 0.06 2.69 8.52
C THR A 402 0.79 1.63 7.70
N THR A 403 1.52 0.71 8.35
CA THR A 403 2.20 -0.39 7.65
C THR A 403 1.20 -1.27 6.89
N ALA A 404 0.08 -1.66 7.51
CA ALA A 404 -0.94 -2.47 6.86
C ALA A 404 -1.52 -1.81 5.59
N TRP A 405 -1.67 -0.48 5.61
CA TRP A 405 -2.06 0.29 4.44
C TRP A 405 -0.98 0.27 3.36
N LEU A 406 0.26 0.63 3.69
CA LEU A 406 1.34 0.70 2.69
C LEU A 406 1.62 -0.67 2.05
N ASP A 407 1.52 -1.76 2.82
CA ASP A 407 1.65 -3.11 2.28
C ASP A 407 0.50 -3.48 1.34
N LEU A 408 -0.72 -2.99 1.59
CA LEU A 408 -1.84 -3.13 0.64
C LEU A 408 -1.56 -2.36 -0.65
N LEU A 409 -1.04 -1.14 -0.55
CA LEU A 409 -0.72 -0.32 -1.73
C LEU A 409 0.38 -0.97 -2.57
N ASP A 410 1.43 -1.52 -1.94
CA ASP A 410 2.50 -2.23 -2.64
C ASP A 410 2.00 -3.45 -3.40
N ARG A 411 1.12 -4.26 -2.80
CA ARG A 411 0.54 -5.45 -3.45
C ARG A 411 -0.21 -5.11 -4.74
N HIS A 412 -0.87 -3.95 -4.76
CA HIS A 412 -1.63 -3.47 -5.91
C HIS A 412 -0.87 -2.45 -6.77
N LYS A 413 0.40 -2.15 -6.44
CA LYS A 413 1.21 -1.10 -7.09
C LYS A 413 0.51 0.27 -7.14
N ILE A 414 -0.24 0.60 -6.08
CA ILE A 414 -0.95 1.88 -5.96
C ILE A 414 0.05 2.93 -5.47
N GLY A 415 0.27 3.96 -6.29
CA GLY A 415 1.11 5.10 -5.91
C GLY A 415 0.51 5.92 -4.77
N TYR A 416 1.35 6.62 -4.01
CA TYR A 416 0.91 7.41 -2.87
C TYR A 416 1.71 8.70 -2.63
N ALA A 417 1.06 9.70 -2.02
CA ALA A 417 1.71 10.87 -1.43
C ALA A 417 1.25 11.09 0.02
N ASN A 418 2.20 11.17 0.97
CA ASN A 418 1.88 11.37 2.38
C ASN A 418 1.66 12.86 2.75
N TRP A 419 0.64 13.11 3.57
CA TRP A 419 0.30 14.38 4.21
C TRP A 419 1.03 14.48 5.58
N THR A 420 1.96 15.43 5.83
CA THR A 420 2.54 16.44 4.89
C THR A 420 4.03 16.67 5.05
N TYR A 421 4.66 17.15 3.97
CA TYR A 421 6.02 17.68 3.93
C TYR A 421 6.10 19.12 4.47
N SER A 422 5.77 19.32 5.75
CA SER A 422 5.78 20.64 6.40
C SER A 422 6.31 20.58 7.83
N ASP A 423 6.53 21.76 8.43
CA ASP A 423 6.83 21.94 9.86
C ASP A 423 5.62 22.43 10.66
N ALA A 424 4.40 22.06 10.23
CA ALA A 424 3.18 22.32 10.97
C ALA A 424 3.22 21.66 12.36
N ASP A 425 2.65 22.31 13.36
CA ASP A 425 2.55 21.77 14.72
C ASP A 425 1.39 20.77 14.85
N GLU A 426 1.47 19.68 14.07
CA GLU A 426 0.47 18.62 14.04
C GLU A 426 1.13 17.25 13.86
N GLY A 427 0.38 16.18 14.19
CA GLY A 427 0.91 14.82 14.20
C GLY A 427 1.27 14.27 12.80
N SER A 428 0.62 14.77 11.75
CA SER A 428 0.85 14.31 10.37
C SER A 428 2.13 14.89 9.76
N ALA A 429 2.54 16.09 10.19
CA ALA A 429 3.65 16.84 9.61
C ALA A 429 4.97 16.05 9.68
N ALA A 430 5.74 16.06 8.61
CA ALA A 430 7.00 15.33 8.49
C ALA A 430 8.11 15.95 9.36
N PHE A 431 8.07 17.26 9.57
CA PHE A 431 9.11 18.01 10.27
C PHE A 431 8.63 18.59 11.59
N LYS A 432 9.54 18.68 12.56
CA LYS A 432 9.29 19.39 13.81
C LYS A 432 9.17 20.90 13.54
N PRO A 433 8.34 21.63 14.29
CA PRO A 433 8.19 23.07 14.14
C PRO A 433 9.52 23.82 14.11
N GLY A 434 9.67 24.73 13.13
CA GLY A 434 10.86 25.55 12.94
C GLY A 434 11.89 24.96 11.98
N THR A 435 11.76 23.69 11.58
CA THR A 435 12.68 23.03 10.62
C THR A 435 12.77 23.80 9.30
N CYS A 436 11.64 24.32 8.79
CA CYS A 436 11.61 24.99 7.49
C CYS A 436 12.30 26.37 7.47
N ASN A 437 12.78 26.86 8.62
CA ASN A 437 13.64 28.06 8.69
C ASN A 437 15.13 27.73 8.50
N GLY A 438 15.48 26.44 8.51
CA GLY A 438 16.84 25.94 8.35
C GLY A 438 17.09 25.28 6.99
N THR A 439 18.19 24.52 6.93
CA THR A 439 18.66 23.83 5.72
C THR A 439 18.73 22.31 5.87
N ASP A 440 18.44 21.77 7.05
CA ASP A 440 18.44 20.32 7.32
C ASP A 440 17.01 19.77 7.28
N TYR A 441 16.79 18.79 6.40
CA TYR A 441 15.51 18.12 6.17
C TYR A 441 15.67 16.58 6.22
N SER A 442 16.79 16.10 6.74
CA SER A 442 17.19 14.69 6.63
C SER A 442 17.53 14.06 7.98
N SER A 443 18.08 14.84 8.91
CA SER A 443 18.50 14.32 10.22
C SER A 443 17.32 13.89 11.08
N SER A 444 17.51 12.84 11.87
CA SER A 444 16.48 12.37 12.82
C SER A 444 16.08 13.42 13.87
N SER A 445 16.92 14.43 14.10
CA SER A 445 16.62 15.55 14.99
C SER A 445 15.50 16.44 14.47
N VAL A 446 15.32 16.58 13.15
CA VAL A 446 14.32 17.47 12.53
C VAL A 446 13.03 16.75 12.12
N LEU A 447 13.04 15.42 12.03
CA LEU A 447 11.87 14.63 11.65
C LEU A 447 10.94 14.38 12.85
N THR A 448 9.64 14.45 12.61
CA THR A 448 8.64 13.87 13.53
C THR A 448 8.63 12.35 13.43
N GLU A 449 7.83 11.68 14.27
CA GLU A 449 7.61 10.24 14.13
C GLU A 449 6.99 9.87 12.77
N SER A 450 6.02 10.65 12.29
CA SER A 450 5.39 10.49 10.97
C SER A 450 6.43 10.62 9.87
N GLY A 451 7.22 11.71 9.87
CA GLY A 451 8.26 11.96 8.88
C GLY A 451 9.35 10.89 8.86
N ALA A 452 9.80 10.43 10.03
CA ALA A 452 10.79 9.36 10.12
C ALA A 452 10.26 8.02 9.57
N LEU A 453 9.00 7.68 9.87
CA LEU A 453 8.36 6.48 9.32
C LEU A 453 8.27 6.55 7.80
N LEU A 454 7.83 7.68 7.25
CA LEU A 454 7.67 7.82 5.80
C LEU A 454 8.98 7.91 5.05
N LYS A 455 9.97 8.65 5.57
CA LYS A 455 11.33 8.64 5.01
C LYS A 455 11.85 7.22 4.90
N SER A 456 11.73 6.43 5.98
CA SER A 456 12.18 5.03 5.97
C SER A 456 11.46 4.19 4.92
N ARG A 457 10.18 4.44 4.64
CA ARG A 457 9.42 3.69 3.64
C ARG A 457 9.75 4.10 2.22
N ILE A 458 9.79 5.40 1.94
CA ILE A 458 10.06 5.94 0.60
C ILE A 458 11.51 5.65 0.19
N SER A 459 12.45 5.62 1.13
CA SER A 459 13.88 5.35 0.85
C SER A 459 14.18 3.91 0.43
N THR A 460 13.24 2.97 0.52
CA THR A 460 13.47 1.61 0.03
C THR A 460 13.61 1.62 -1.50
N PRO A 461 14.37 0.69 -2.12
CA PRO A 461 14.54 0.69 -3.57
C PRO A 461 13.22 0.56 -4.35
N ASP A 462 13.10 1.30 -5.44
CA ASP A 462 11.97 1.17 -6.37
C ASP A 462 12.07 -0.09 -7.24
N SER A 463 10.90 -0.53 -7.72
CA SER A 463 10.80 -1.51 -8.80
C SER A 463 10.26 -0.81 -10.05
N PHE A 464 11.17 -0.32 -10.90
CA PHE A 464 10.87 0.31 -12.19
C PHE A 464 11.32 -0.57 -13.35
N PRO A 465 10.52 -1.60 -13.71
CA PRO A 465 10.85 -2.52 -14.80
C PRO A 465 10.91 -1.83 -16.17
N THR A 466 11.99 -2.09 -16.90
CA THR A 466 12.29 -1.55 -18.24
C THR A 466 12.04 -2.55 -19.37
N SER A 467 11.84 -3.83 -19.05
CA SER A 467 11.65 -4.93 -20.01
C SER A 467 10.50 -5.87 -19.67
#